data_AF-A0A0C3D1G7-F1
#
_entry.id   AF-A0A0C3D1G7-F1
#
_cell.length_a   1.000
_cell.length_b   1.000
_cell.length_c   1.000
_cell.angle_alpha   90.00
_cell.angle_beta   90.00
_cell.angle_gamma   90.00
#
_symmetry.space_group_name_H-M   'P 1'
#
loop_
_entity.id
_entity.type
_entity.pdbx_description
1 polymer ?
#
loop_
_entity_poly.entity_id
_entity_poly.type
_entity_poly.pdbx_seq_one_letter_code
_entity_poly.pdbx_strand_id
1 'polypeptide(L)'
;IGNLPSNLHIVDYSHGLTGSAHDAWAFESTGAAKYPDWFFKGEEFAWVVSAYPLTSQTIPVHKKPASLLPQNAAFDHAVANLRVRSEHYMGALKGRFQCLRGLRVTINSN
;
A
#
# COMPACT_ATOMS: atom_id res chain seq x y z
N ILE A 1 -7.87 9.23 -22.46
CA ILE A 1 -7.84 9.37 -20.98
C ILE A 1 -9.26 9.12 -20.50
N GLY A 2 -9.61 7.85 -20.33
CA GLY A 2 -10.99 7.42 -20.06
C GLY A 2 -11.21 7.32 -18.55
N ASN A 3 -12.07 8.19 -18.02
CA ASN A 3 -12.60 8.11 -16.66
C ASN A 3 -13.70 7.03 -16.67
N LEU A 4 -13.35 5.78 -16.37
CA LEU A 4 -14.31 4.90 -15.70
C LEU A 4 -14.51 5.48 -14.30
N PRO A 5 -15.70 5.44 -13.66
CA PRO A 5 -15.80 5.81 -12.25
C PRO A 5 -15.01 4.77 -11.45
N SER A 6 -13.73 5.03 -11.26
CA SER A 6 -12.88 4.35 -10.31
C SER A 6 -13.43 4.70 -8.95
N ASN A 7 -14.10 3.75 -8.30
CA ASN A 7 -14.47 3.82 -6.89
C ASN A 7 -13.25 3.81 -5.95
N LEU A 8 -12.02 3.77 -6.49
CA LEU A 8 -10.79 3.91 -5.72
C LEU A 8 -10.70 5.34 -5.18
N HIS A 9 -10.77 5.45 -3.87
CA HIS A 9 -10.56 6.67 -3.11
C HIS A 9 -9.49 6.40 -2.06
N ILE A 10 -8.72 7.43 -1.71
CA ILE A 10 -7.80 7.36 -0.57
C ILE A 10 -8.63 7.55 0.68
N VAL A 11 -8.64 6.53 1.55
CA VAL A 11 -9.33 6.59 2.86
C VAL A 11 -8.39 6.99 3.99
N ASP A 12 -7.10 6.71 3.85
CA ASP A 12 -6.09 6.89 4.89
C ASP A 12 -4.74 7.23 4.27
N TYR A 13 -3.94 8.03 4.98
CA TYR A 13 -2.56 8.32 4.62
C TYR A 13 -1.74 8.62 5.88
N SER A 14 -0.46 8.25 5.86
CA SER A 14 0.51 8.68 6.87
C SER A 14 1.74 9.31 6.20
N HIS A 15 2.43 10.17 6.93
CA HIS A 15 3.66 10.81 6.50
C HIS A 15 4.66 10.92 7.66
N GLY A 16 5.93 11.18 7.34
CA GLY A 16 6.99 11.40 8.34
C GLY A 16 7.99 10.26 8.49
N LEU A 17 7.75 9.12 7.85
CA LEU A 17 8.73 8.03 7.78
C LEU A 17 9.68 8.19 6.60
N THR A 18 10.92 7.72 6.77
CA THR A 18 11.92 7.72 5.70
C THR A 18 11.56 6.68 4.63
N GLY A 19 12.04 6.89 3.40
CA GLY A 19 11.80 5.95 2.30
C GLY A 19 12.43 4.56 2.48
N SER A 20 13.28 4.38 3.50
CA SER A 20 13.88 3.10 3.90
C SER A 20 13.06 2.34 4.95
N ALA A 21 11.99 2.93 5.48
CA ALA A 21 11.13 2.27 6.45
C ALA A 21 10.47 1.05 5.82
N HIS A 22 10.40 -0.05 6.57
CA HIS A 22 9.73 -1.27 6.14
C HIS A 22 8.22 -1.03 6.00
N ASP A 23 7.59 -1.52 4.93
CA ASP A 23 6.18 -1.23 4.64
C ASP A 23 5.24 -1.55 5.82
N ALA A 24 5.46 -2.69 6.50
CA ALA A 24 4.66 -3.08 7.66
C ALA A 24 4.78 -2.07 8.81
N TRP A 25 5.98 -1.53 9.04
CA TRP A 25 6.20 -0.51 10.06
C TRP A 25 5.58 0.83 9.63
N ALA A 26 5.62 1.14 8.33
CA ALA A 26 4.94 2.32 7.82
C ALA A 26 3.42 2.24 8.00
N PHE A 27 2.84 1.06 7.82
CA PHE A 27 1.42 0.83 8.06
C PHE A 27 1.00 1.02 9.51
N GLU A 28 1.81 0.58 10.48
CA GLU A 28 1.52 0.80 11.92
C GLU A 28 1.36 2.28 12.28
N SER A 29 1.92 3.19 11.48
CA SER A 29 1.75 4.63 11.68
C SER A 29 0.41 5.19 11.20
N THR A 30 -0.34 4.46 10.37
CA THR A 30 -1.56 4.95 9.69
C THR A 30 -2.80 4.85 10.58
N GLY A 31 -3.88 5.51 10.17
CA GLY A 31 -5.16 5.44 10.87
C GLY A 31 -5.75 4.02 10.84
N ALA A 32 -5.62 3.32 9.71
CA ALA A 32 -6.12 1.96 9.52
C ALA A 32 -5.49 0.94 10.48
N ALA A 33 -4.22 1.12 10.87
CA ALA A 33 -3.58 0.26 11.86
C ALA A 33 -3.91 0.67 13.31
N LYS A 34 -4.00 1.97 13.59
CA LYS A 34 -4.25 2.49 14.94
C LYS A 34 -5.71 2.40 15.39
N TYR A 35 -6.63 2.56 14.44
CA TYR A 35 -8.07 2.63 14.66
C TYR A 35 -8.80 1.76 13.61
N PRO A 36 -8.55 0.43 13.59
CA PRO A 36 -9.08 -0.45 12.55
C PRO A 36 -10.61 -0.39 12.44
N ASP A 37 -11.33 -0.19 13.54
CA ASP A 37 -12.80 -0.10 13.56
C ASP A 37 -13.37 1.10 12.77
N TRP A 38 -12.53 2.09 12.44
CA TRP A 38 -12.94 3.22 11.59
C TRP A 38 -12.93 2.85 10.10
N PHE A 39 -12.15 1.84 9.73
CA PHE A 39 -11.85 1.49 8.34
C PHE A 39 -12.38 0.12 7.93
N PHE A 40 -12.51 -0.81 8.88
CA PHE A 40 -12.96 -2.18 8.65
C PHE A 40 -14.24 -2.45 9.47
N LYS A 41 -15.27 -2.98 8.81
CA LYS A 41 -16.51 -3.43 9.44
C LYS A 41 -16.69 -4.94 9.27
N GLY A 42 -17.01 -5.62 10.37
CA GLY A 42 -17.26 -7.06 10.36
C GLY A 42 -16.02 -7.83 9.88
N GLU A 43 -16.16 -8.56 8.76
CA GLU A 43 -15.10 -9.38 8.16
C GLU A 43 -14.33 -8.67 7.03
N GLU A 44 -14.42 -7.33 6.96
CA GLU A 44 -13.62 -6.55 6.02
C GLU A 44 -12.12 -6.64 6.32
N PHE A 45 -11.31 -6.71 5.27
CA PHE A 45 -9.86 -6.78 5.34
C PHE A 45 -9.21 -6.06 4.15
N ALA A 46 -7.94 -5.72 4.29
CA ALA A 46 -7.10 -5.18 3.22
C ALA A 46 -6.21 -6.27 2.62
N TRP A 47 -6.14 -6.31 1.28
CA TRP A 47 -5.07 -7.03 0.60
C TRP A 47 -3.75 -6.26 0.71
N VAL A 48 -2.70 -6.94 1.13
CA VAL A 48 -1.38 -6.34 1.37
C VAL A 48 -0.28 -7.11 0.65
N VAL A 49 0.88 -6.47 0.51
CA VAL A 49 2.07 -7.14 -0.05
C VAL A 49 2.63 -8.15 0.96
N SER A 50 3.45 -9.09 0.50
CA SER A 50 3.97 -10.17 1.33
C SER A 50 4.86 -9.71 2.49
N ALA A 51 5.28 -8.43 2.52
CA ALA A 51 6.01 -7.85 3.63
C ALA A 51 5.18 -7.71 4.92
N TYR A 52 3.85 -7.82 4.84
CA TYR A 52 2.94 -7.63 5.96
C TYR A 52 2.59 -8.94 6.67
N PRO A 53 2.32 -8.91 7.98
CA PRO A 53 1.78 -10.05 8.69
C PRO A 53 0.34 -10.36 8.26
N LEU A 54 -0.03 -11.63 8.35
CA LEU A 54 -1.42 -12.08 8.24
C LEU A 54 -2.14 -11.75 9.55
N THR A 55 -3.25 -11.02 9.48
CA THR A 55 -4.10 -10.66 10.63
C THR A 55 -5.57 -10.80 10.25
N SER A 56 -6.49 -10.49 11.18
CA SER A 56 -7.92 -10.40 10.87
C SER A 56 -8.25 -9.30 9.86
N GLN A 57 -7.42 -8.25 9.77
CA GLN A 57 -7.66 -7.07 8.91
C GLN A 57 -6.72 -7.02 7.70
N THR A 58 -5.74 -7.93 7.61
CA THR A 58 -4.74 -7.92 6.53
C THR A 58 -4.52 -9.31 5.95
N ILE A 59 -4.70 -9.44 4.64
CA ILE A 59 -4.40 -10.67 3.88
C ILE A 59 -3.23 -10.42 2.94
N PRO A 60 -2.02 -10.91 3.26
CA PRO A 60 -0.85 -10.76 2.41
C PRO A 60 -0.86 -11.72 1.22
N VAL A 61 -0.27 -11.29 0.10
CA VAL A 61 0.11 -12.19 -0.99
C VAL A 61 1.17 -13.20 -0.54
N HIS A 62 1.22 -14.35 -1.20
CA HIS A 62 2.03 -15.47 -0.73
C HIS A 62 3.53 -15.27 -0.99
N LYS A 63 4.36 -15.77 -0.07
CA LYS A 63 5.81 -15.94 -0.32
C LYS A 63 6.09 -17.32 -0.89
N LYS A 64 7.25 -17.49 -1.53
CA LYS A 64 7.75 -18.82 -1.90
C LYS A 64 7.99 -19.67 -0.63
N PRO A 65 7.70 -20.98 -0.67
CA PRO A 65 7.25 -21.74 -1.84
C PRO A 65 5.74 -21.71 -2.09
N ALA A 66 4.92 -21.18 -1.17
CA ALA A 66 3.46 -21.20 -1.28
C ALA A 66 2.93 -20.47 -2.52
N SER A 67 3.60 -19.41 -2.97
CA SER A 67 3.25 -18.68 -4.20
C SER A 67 3.40 -19.50 -5.49
N LEU A 68 4.02 -20.70 -5.43
CA LEU A 68 4.16 -21.59 -6.59
C LEU A 68 2.93 -22.48 -6.80
N LEU A 69 2.04 -22.57 -5.83
CA LEU A 69 0.78 -23.29 -6.00
C LEU A 69 -0.08 -22.52 -7.02
N PRO A 70 -0.65 -23.19 -8.05
CA PRO A 70 -1.39 -22.50 -9.11
C PRO A 70 -2.52 -21.59 -8.61
N GLN A 71 -3.20 -22.00 -7.54
CA GLN A 71 -4.29 -21.23 -6.92
C GLN A 71 -3.78 -19.94 -6.26
N ASN A 72 -2.66 -20.04 -5.53
CA ASN A 72 -2.03 -18.89 -4.89
C ASN A 72 -1.44 -17.94 -5.93
N ALA A 73 -0.83 -18.47 -6.99
CA ALA A 73 -0.32 -17.66 -8.09
C ALA A 73 -1.45 -16.87 -8.79
N ALA A 74 -2.61 -17.50 -9.00
CA ALA A 74 -3.77 -16.82 -9.57
C ALA A 74 -4.30 -15.71 -8.64
N PHE A 75 -4.39 -15.97 -7.33
CA PHE A 75 -4.75 -14.98 -6.32
C PHE A 75 -3.76 -13.82 -6.28
N ASP A 76 -2.47 -14.11 -6.14
CA ASP A 76 -1.40 -13.11 -6.06
C ASP A 76 -1.36 -12.26 -7.35
N HIS A 77 -1.62 -12.86 -8.52
CA HIS A 77 -1.72 -12.15 -9.79
C HIS A 77 -2.92 -11.18 -9.83
N ALA A 78 -4.08 -11.59 -9.31
CA ALA A 78 -5.24 -10.71 -9.21
C ALA A 78 -4.96 -9.51 -8.29
N VAL A 79 -4.32 -9.74 -7.13
CA VAL A 79 -3.92 -8.68 -6.19
C VAL A 79 -2.87 -7.75 -6.82
N ALA A 80 -1.91 -8.29 -7.58
CA ALA A 80 -0.88 -7.50 -8.27
C ALA A 80 -1.50 -6.50 -9.26
N ASN A 81 -2.57 -6.87 -9.98
CA ASN A 81 -3.26 -5.95 -10.89
C ASN A 81 -3.89 -4.75 -10.17
N LEU A 82 -4.41 -4.94 -8.96
CA LEU A 82 -4.92 -3.85 -8.13
C LEU A 82 -3.77 -2.95 -7.64
N ARG A 83 -2.65 -3.55 -7.23
CA ARG A 83 -1.46 -2.83 -6.80
C ARG A 83 -0.89 -1.94 -7.90
N VAL A 84 -0.81 -2.42 -9.14
CA VAL A 84 -0.33 -1.63 -10.29
C VAL A 84 -1.13 -0.34 -10.45
N ARG A 85 -2.45 -0.36 -10.21
CA ARG A 85 -3.28 0.86 -10.25
C ARG A 85 -2.92 1.84 -9.13
N SER A 86 -2.71 1.34 -7.91
CA SER A 86 -2.28 2.16 -6.78
C SER A 86 -0.90 2.79 -7.01
N GLU A 87 0.06 2.02 -7.53
CA GLU A 87 1.40 2.53 -7.86
C GLU A 87 1.37 3.56 -8.99
N HIS A 88 0.56 3.32 -10.03
CA HIS A 88 0.37 4.28 -11.11
C HIS A 88 -0.22 5.60 -10.60
N TYR A 89 -1.21 5.52 -9.70
CA TYR A 89 -1.77 6.69 -9.02
C TYR A 89 -0.69 7.44 -8.23
N MET A 90 0.12 6.74 -7.42
CA MET A 90 1.21 7.36 -6.66
C MET A 90 2.26 8.00 -7.58
N GLY A 91 2.55 7.40 -8.72
CA GLY A 91 3.39 7.98 -9.77
C GLY A 91 2.81 9.28 -10.33
N ALA A 92 1.53 9.28 -10.69
CA ALA A 92 0.82 10.48 -11.16
C ALA A 92 0.77 11.58 -10.09
N LEU A 93 0.54 11.22 -8.83
CA LEU A 93 0.52 12.13 -7.69
C LEU A 93 1.89 12.80 -7.49
N LYS A 94 2.98 12.03 -7.50
CA LYS A 94 4.37 12.56 -7.44
C LYS A 94 4.73 13.41 -8.65
N GLY A 95 4.22 13.07 -9.84
CA GLY A 95 4.40 13.87 -11.05
C GLY A 95 3.71 15.24 -10.96
N ARG A 96 2.50 15.28 -10.40
CA ARG A 96 1.73 16.51 -10.18
C ARG A 96 2.32 17.36 -9.06
N PHE A 97 2.67 16.75 -7.93
CA PHE A 97 3.20 17.43 -6.76
C PHE A 97 4.67 17.14 -6.59
N GLN A 98 5.51 17.99 -7.17
CA GLN A 98 6.96 17.83 -7.15
C GLN A 98 7.57 17.84 -5.73
N CYS A 99 6.83 18.27 -4.70
CA CYS A 99 7.24 18.15 -3.29
C CYS A 99 7.23 16.70 -2.77
N LEU A 100 6.54 15.78 -3.44
CA LEU A 100 6.46 14.36 -3.07
C LEU A 100 7.52 13.49 -3.77
N ARG A 101 8.32 14.06 -4.67
CA ARG A 101 9.38 13.31 -5.38
C ARG A 101 10.62 13.06 -4.53
N GLY A 102 10.83 13.85 -3.50
CA GLY A 102 12.01 13.75 -2.65
C GLY A 102 12.10 14.89 -1.65
N LEU A 103 12.96 14.69 -0.65
CA LEU A 103 13.25 15.68 0.38
C LEU A 103 13.95 16.89 -0.24
N ARG A 104 13.35 18.08 -0.11
CA ARG A 104 13.92 19.34 -0.62
C ARG A 104 14.65 20.10 0.48
N VAL A 105 15.57 19.44 1.16
CA VAL A 105 16.47 20.10 2.12
C VAL A 105 17.88 20.13 1.56
N THR A 106 18.52 21.28 1.71
CA THR A 106 19.95 21.43 1.47
C THR A 106 20.68 20.61 2.52
N ILE A 107 21.35 19.54 2.10
CA ILE A 107 22.26 18.80 2.97
C ILE A 107 23.52 19.66 3.07
N ASN A 108 23.61 20.47 4.12
CA ASN A 108 24.85 21.16 4.46
C ASN A 108 25.79 20.11 5.06
N SER A 109 26.91 19.85 4.38
CA SER A 109 28.05 19.16 4.96
C SER A 109 28.64 20.04 6.07
N ASN A 110 28.83 19.47 7.27
CA ASN A 110 29.81 19.98 8.22
C ASN A 110 31.20 19.55 7.79
#